data_AF-A0A2P6VJM3-F1
#
_entry.id   AF-A0A2P6VJM3-F1
#
_cell.length_a   1.000
_cell.length_b   1.000
_cell.length_c   1.000
_cell.angle_alpha   90.00
_cell.angle_beta   90.00
_cell.angle_gamma   90.00
#
_symmetry.space_group_name_H-M   'P 1'
#
loop_
_entity.id
_entity.type
_entity.pdbx_description
1 polymer ?
#
loop_
_entity_poly.entity_id
_entity_poly.type
_entity_poly.pdbx_seq_one_letter_code
_entity_poly.pdbx_strand_id
1 'polypeptide(L)'
;MPAAAATAELAGLLASTSVIGLSAAGQESGGSSGGFGGGSGGGGGPAHRRAVANADPTCGATLLADQCCQILAVMLQGLLAYGEARRGGSPYVALVCLMYTLTLALMLALPHVYWQNRRWLLPCTRLLAFSINTAWQTGVGTSLVLERAAQLGVKGVVGDVLRVAAGIRSMSILLVTIFTPLPPAATFVLHLAFLPMTSNARGYCATRLMSDPLSVRRQVNAAAALDLASLPLVALMPVAAGLINTPQAAASAPTCHATLTFFQILIILAIPLLLSVYSWRPELACSDSGGTPSESTPGKLRSLAARAGAAADSGLHRLLGGTSRPAVRCVVAYYALANLWIFAGL
;
A
#
# COMPACT_ATOMS: atom_id res chain seq x y z
N MET A 1 -1.55 16.83 -28.58
CA MET A 1 -2.43 16.52 -27.43
C MET A 1 -2.91 15.04 -27.31
N PRO A 2 -2.40 14.00 -28.01
CA PRO A 2 -2.93 12.63 -27.86
C PRO A 2 -2.45 11.87 -26.60
N ALA A 3 -1.35 12.29 -25.96
CA ALA A 3 -0.79 11.57 -24.79
C ALA A 3 -1.61 11.74 -23.50
N ALA A 4 -2.42 12.80 -23.36
CA ALA A 4 -3.26 13.04 -22.19
C ALA A 4 -4.57 12.23 -22.21
N ALA A 5 -5.01 11.79 -23.41
CA ALA A 5 -6.17 10.90 -23.54
C ALA A 5 -5.79 9.46 -23.16
N ALA A 6 -4.61 9.00 -23.56
CA ALA A 6 -4.11 7.66 -23.25
C ALA A 6 -3.92 7.41 -21.74
N THR A 7 -3.50 8.42 -20.96
CA THR A 7 -3.35 8.29 -19.51
C THR A 7 -4.68 8.27 -18.75
N ALA A 8 -5.71 8.94 -19.28
CA ALA A 8 -7.05 8.93 -18.70
C ALA A 8 -7.79 7.60 -18.96
N GLU A 9 -7.64 7.01 -20.14
CA GLU A 9 -8.17 5.66 -20.43
C GLU A 9 -7.46 4.56 -19.63
N LEU A 10 -6.14 4.69 -19.42
CA LEU A 10 -5.39 3.71 -18.61
C LEU A 10 -5.81 3.74 -17.12
N ALA A 11 -6.14 4.91 -16.59
CA ALA A 11 -6.72 5.03 -15.25
C ALA A 11 -8.11 4.37 -15.13
N GLY A 12 -8.91 4.39 -16.21
CA GLY A 12 -10.18 3.66 -16.30
C GLY A 12 -10.01 2.14 -16.41
N LEU A 13 -8.99 1.67 -17.14
CA LEU A 13 -8.66 0.25 -17.25
C LEU A 13 -8.17 -0.35 -15.94
N LEU A 14 -7.40 0.39 -15.14
CA LEU A 14 -6.96 -0.02 -13.80
C LEU A 14 -8.12 -0.09 -12.78
N ALA A 15 -9.19 0.69 -12.98
CA ALA A 15 -10.41 0.59 -12.18
C ALA A 15 -11.30 -0.60 -12.59
N SER A 16 -11.10 -1.16 -13.79
CA SER A 16 -11.91 -2.26 -14.33
C SER A 16 -11.33 -3.64 -14.00
N THR A 17 -10.03 -3.74 -13.77
CA THR A 17 -9.35 -4.99 -13.35
C THR A 17 -9.52 -5.32 -11.87
N SER A 18 -10.13 -4.43 -11.07
CA SER A 18 -10.35 -4.59 -9.63
C SER A 18 -11.44 -5.62 -9.26
N VAL A 19 -12.18 -6.16 -10.23
CA VAL A 19 -13.35 -7.02 -9.99
C VAL A 19 -13.00 -8.53 -10.02
N ILE A 20 -11.80 -8.90 -10.45
CA ILE A 20 -11.41 -10.32 -10.61
C ILE A 20 -10.34 -10.67 -9.57
N GLY A 21 -10.72 -11.06 -8.35
CA GLY A 21 -9.70 -11.46 -7.36
C GLY A 21 -10.11 -11.77 -5.93
N LEU A 22 -11.40 -11.83 -5.59
CA LEU A 22 -11.86 -12.29 -4.27
C LEU A 22 -12.73 -13.55 -4.42
N SER A 23 -12.11 -14.63 -4.92
CA SER A 23 -12.69 -15.98 -4.73
C SER A 23 -12.06 -16.56 -3.47
N ALA A 24 -12.79 -16.46 -2.36
CA ALA A 24 -12.44 -17.11 -1.12
C ALA A 24 -12.53 -18.64 -1.33
N ALA A 25 -11.38 -19.31 -1.41
CA ALA A 25 -11.31 -20.76 -1.38
C ALA A 25 -11.76 -21.26 0.00
N GLY A 26 -13.04 -21.60 0.12
CA GLY A 26 -13.58 -22.42 1.19
C GLY A 26 -13.09 -23.84 0.99
N GLN A 27 -12.03 -24.22 1.71
CA GLN A 27 -11.50 -25.58 1.71
C GLN A 27 -12.21 -26.36 2.83
N GLU A 28 -13.21 -27.15 2.44
CA GLU A 28 -13.85 -28.14 3.31
C GLU A 28 -12.81 -29.19 3.72
N SER A 29 -12.47 -29.20 5.01
CA SER A 29 -11.67 -30.24 5.63
C SER A 29 -12.51 -31.51 5.78
N GLY A 30 -12.48 -32.38 4.76
CA GLY A 30 -12.95 -33.76 4.90
C GLY A 30 -12.02 -34.55 5.82
N GLY A 31 -12.53 -35.01 6.96
CA GLY A 31 -11.82 -35.87 7.88
C GLY A 31 -11.51 -37.22 7.24
N SER A 32 -10.23 -37.60 7.24
CA SER A 32 -9.78 -38.95 6.91
C SER A 32 -9.17 -39.59 8.15
N SER A 33 -9.97 -40.44 8.79
CA SER A 33 -9.54 -41.40 9.80
C SER A 33 -9.06 -42.68 9.14
N GLY A 34 -7.90 -43.18 9.54
CA GLY A 34 -7.66 -44.63 9.51
C GLY A 34 -6.24 -45.06 9.11
N GLY A 35 -5.67 -45.91 9.96
CA GLY A 35 -4.75 -46.97 9.51
C GLY A 35 -3.30 -46.84 9.95
N PHE A 36 -3.01 -47.13 11.22
CA PHE A 36 -1.67 -47.52 11.65
C PHE A 36 -1.41 -48.97 11.19
N GLY A 37 -0.46 -49.17 10.28
CA GLY A 37 0.04 -50.47 9.86
C GLY A 37 1.55 -50.42 9.67
N GLY A 38 2.27 -51.08 10.58
CA GLY A 38 3.73 -51.13 10.60
C GLY A 38 4.31 -51.97 9.46
N GLY A 39 5.41 -51.48 8.88
CA GLY A 39 6.19 -52.20 7.88
C GLY A 39 7.58 -51.58 7.76
N SER A 40 8.52 -52.10 8.54
CA SER A 40 9.95 -51.79 8.43
C SER A 40 10.51 -52.56 7.22
N GLY A 41 10.70 -51.86 6.10
CA GLY A 41 11.28 -52.40 4.88
C GLY A 41 12.12 -51.34 4.19
N GLY A 42 13.43 -51.41 4.37
CA GLY A 42 14.41 -50.52 3.75
C GLY A 42 14.31 -50.57 2.23
N GLY A 43 13.96 -49.43 1.63
CA GLY A 43 13.98 -49.21 0.19
C GLY A 43 14.29 -47.75 -0.08
N GLY A 44 15.57 -47.43 -0.23
CA GLY A 44 16.05 -46.10 -0.63
C GLY A 44 15.62 -45.79 -2.06
N GLY A 45 14.47 -45.16 -2.22
CA GLY A 45 13.90 -44.70 -3.49
C GLY A 45 12.46 -44.23 -3.28
N PRO A 46 11.72 -43.88 -4.33
CA PRO A 46 11.46 -42.52 -4.87
C PRO A 46 10.73 -41.52 -3.93
N ALA A 47 11.00 -41.51 -2.62
CA ALA A 47 10.35 -40.58 -1.67
C ALA A 47 10.53 -39.08 -1.99
N HIS A 48 11.64 -38.70 -2.64
CA HIS A 48 11.91 -37.30 -2.99
C HIS A 48 10.97 -36.75 -4.10
N ARG A 49 10.37 -37.61 -4.94
CA ARG A 49 9.43 -37.14 -5.99
C ARG A 49 8.02 -36.88 -5.47
N ARG A 50 7.60 -37.49 -4.36
CA ARG A 50 6.27 -37.22 -3.77
C ARG A 50 6.23 -35.95 -2.93
N ALA A 51 7.36 -35.47 -2.41
CA ALA A 51 7.41 -34.25 -1.61
C ALA A 51 7.12 -32.96 -2.42
N VAL A 52 7.35 -32.97 -3.74
CA VAL A 52 7.12 -31.79 -4.59
C VAL A 52 5.63 -31.58 -4.92
N ALA A 53 4.79 -32.61 -4.80
CA ALA A 53 3.38 -32.54 -5.20
C ALA A 53 2.48 -31.80 -4.19
N ASN A 54 2.96 -31.52 -2.97
CA ASN A 54 2.19 -30.84 -1.91
C ASN A 54 2.67 -29.41 -1.65
N ALA A 55 3.34 -28.77 -2.61
CA ALA A 55 3.68 -27.36 -2.49
C ALA A 55 2.40 -26.53 -2.31
N ASP A 56 2.38 -25.69 -1.27
CA ASP A 56 1.23 -24.86 -0.92
C ASP A 56 0.80 -24.00 -2.13
N PRO A 57 -0.45 -24.15 -2.63
CA PRO A 57 -0.91 -23.43 -3.81
C PRO A 57 -0.91 -21.90 -3.63
N THR A 58 -0.88 -21.43 -2.39
CA THR A 58 -0.80 -20.01 -2.02
C THR A 58 0.51 -19.35 -2.43
N CYS A 59 1.62 -20.11 -2.43
CA CYS A 59 2.93 -19.60 -2.84
C CYS A 59 2.99 -19.35 -4.35
N GLY A 60 2.43 -20.26 -5.16
CA GLY A 60 2.36 -20.08 -6.61
C GLY A 60 1.50 -18.88 -7.02
N ALA A 61 0.36 -18.69 -6.37
CA ALA A 61 -0.55 -17.57 -6.65
C ALA A 61 0.06 -16.20 -6.33
N THR A 62 0.81 -16.09 -5.22
CA THR A 62 1.47 -14.83 -4.83
C THR A 62 2.62 -14.46 -5.77
N LEU A 63 3.43 -15.43 -6.20
CA LEU A 63 4.47 -15.20 -7.20
C LEU A 63 3.88 -14.75 -8.55
N LEU A 64 2.78 -15.37 -9.00
CA LEU A 64 2.10 -14.97 -10.23
C LEU A 64 1.57 -13.53 -10.13
N ALA A 65 0.93 -13.17 -9.01
CA ALA A 65 0.44 -11.81 -8.77
C ALA A 65 1.59 -10.79 -8.80
N ASP A 66 2.72 -11.07 -8.14
CA ASP A 66 3.90 -10.21 -8.16
C ASP A 66 4.46 -10.06 -9.58
N GLN A 67 4.53 -11.15 -10.36
CA GLN A 67 4.97 -11.12 -11.77
C GLN A 67 4.03 -10.28 -12.64
N CYS A 68 2.71 -10.45 -12.51
CA CYS A 68 1.73 -9.66 -13.25
C CYS A 68 1.85 -8.17 -12.92
N CYS A 69 1.97 -7.81 -11.63
CA CYS A 69 2.16 -6.43 -11.20
C CYS A 69 3.48 -5.86 -11.73
N GLN A 70 4.56 -6.63 -11.72
CA GLN A 70 5.86 -6.20 -12.19
C GLN A 70 5.88 -6.01 -13.73
N ILE A 71 5.24 -6.90 -14.48
CA ILE A 71 5.08 -6.78 -15.94
C ILE A 71 4.30 -5.51 -16.27
N LEU A 72 3.18 -5.27 -15.58
CA LEU A 72 2.38 -4.06 -15.76
C LEU A 72 3.19 -2.80 -15.46
N ALA A 73 3.99 -2.82 -14.38
CA ALA A 73 4.86 -1.70 -14.02
C ALA A 73 5.95 -1.45 -15.08
N VAL A 74 6.60 -2.50 -15.59
CA VAL A 74 7.58 -2.40 -16.69
C VAL A 74 6.94 -1.82 -17.94
N MET A 75 5.75 -2.30 -18.33
CA MET A 75 5.03 -1.78 -19.50
C MET A 75 4.71 -0.29 -19.34
N LEU A 76 4.17 0.10 -18.18
CA LEU A 76 3.82 1.50 -17.90
C LEU A 76 5.07 2.40 -17.90
N GLN A 77 6.16 1.97 -17.26
CA GLN A 77 7.42 2.71 -17.24
C GLN A 77 8.05 2.82 -18.63
N GLY A 78 7.97 1.76 -19.45
CA GLY A 78 8.45 1.78 -20.84
C GLY A 78 7.70 2.82 -21.70
N LEU A 79 6.38 2.93 -21.54
CA LEU A 79 5.59 3.97 -22.21
C LEU A 79 5.99 5.39 -21.78
N LEU A 80 6.26 5.59 -20.48
CA LEU A 80 6.75 6.87 -19.96
C LEU A 80 8.15 7.19 -20.48
N ALA A 81 9.06 6.22 -20.47
CA ALA A 81 10.42 6.35 -20.99
C ALA A 81 10.42 6.71 -22.48
N TYR A 82 9.55 6.07 -23.26
CA TYR A 82 9.41 6.38 -24.68
C TYR A 82 8.95 7.82 -24.92
N GLY A 83 7.98 8.29 -24.12
CA GLY A 83 7.50 9.67 -24.18
C GLY A 83 8.58 10.70 -23.82
N GLU A 84 9.36 10.42 -22.78
CA GLU A 84 10.46 11.29 -22.33
C GLU A 84 11.64 11.28 -23.30
N ALA A 85 12.02 10.12 -23.86
CA ALA A 85 13.09 10.02 -24.85
C ALA A 85 12.82 10.93 -26.06
N ARG A 86 11.56 11.03 -26.51
CA ARG A 86 11.16 11.96 -27.57
C ARG A 86 11.33 13.45 -27.22
N ARG A 87 11.43 13.81 -25.94
CA ARG A 87 11.55 15.20 -25.45
C ARG A 87 12.98 15.58 -25.04
N GLY A 88 13.98 14.74 -25.33
CA GLY A 88 15.36 14.94 -24.85
C GLY A 88 15.56 14.35 -23.45
N GLY A 89 15.15 13.10 -23.29
CA GLY A 89 14.78 12.47 -22.03
C GLY A 89 15.78 12.51 -20.87
N SER A 90 15.21 12.39 -19.67
CA SER A 90 15.94 12.32 -18.40
C SER A 90 16.56 10.93 -18.18
N PRO A 91 17.87 10.84 -17.82
CA PRO A 91 18.54 9.55 -17.57
C PRO A 91 17.92 8.76 -16.41
N TYR A 92 17.20 9.45 -15.52
CA TYR A 92 16.51 8.83 -14.39
C TYR A 92 15.41 7.85 -14.82
N VAL A 93 14.69 8.15 -15.90
CA VAL A 93 13.60 7.27 -16.38
C VAL A 93 14.17 5.96 -16.94
N ALA A 94 15.33 6.04 -17.61
CA ALA A 94 16.06 4.86 -18.07
C ALA A 94 16.55 3.99 -16.91
N LEU A 95 17.08 4.61 -15.84
CA LEU A 95 17.51 3.90 -14.63
C LEU A 95 16.35 3.16 -13.96
N VAL A 96 15.20 3.81 -13.81
CA VAL A 96 14.02 3.16 -13.22
C VAL A 96 13.53 2.01 -14.10
N CYS A 97 13.46 2.19 -15.42
CA CYS A 97 13.13 1.11 -16.34
C CYS A 97 14.08 -0.07 -16.20
N LEU A 98 15.40 0.18 -16.15
CA LEU A 98 16.42 -0.85 -15.99
C LEU A 98 16.26 -1.62 -14.67
N MET A 99 15.96 -0.94 -13.57
CA MET A 99 15.75 -1.60 -12.29
C MET A 99 14.49 -2.48 -12.29
N TYR A 100 13.41 -2.00 -12.91
CA TYR A 100 12.17 -2.76 -13.06
C TYR A 100 12.35 -4.02 -13.92
N THR A 101 13.08 -3.90 -15.04
CA THR A 101 13.41 -5.04 -15.91
C THR A 101 14.36 -6.02 -15.23
N LEU A 102 15.36 -5.55 -14.49
CA LEU A 102 16.26 -6.41 -13.70
C LEU A 102 15.49 -7.19 -12.63
N THR A 103 14.55 -6.53 -11.95
CA THR A 103 13.69 -7.18 -10.95
C THR A 103 12.80 -8.24 -11.59
N LEU A 104 12.20 -7.94 -12.75
CA LEU A 104 11.40 -8.91 -13.50
C LEU A 104 12.26 -10.09 -13.98
N ALA A 105 13.46 -9.82 -14.50
CA ALA A 105 14.40 -10.86 -14.91
C ALA A 105 14.81 -11.75 -13.73
N LEU A 106 15.03 -11.18 -12.54
CA LEU A 106 15.31 -11.95 -11.32
C LEU A 106 14.13 -12.84 -10.93
N MET A 107 12.88 -12.33 -11.00
CA MET A 107 11.67 -13.12 -10.72
C MET A 107 11.49 -14.29 -11.69
N LEU A 108 11.85 -14.11 -12.97
CA LEU A 108 11.69 -15.14 -14.01
C LEU A 108 12.85 -16.15 -14.02
N ALA A 109 14.09 -15.68 -13.89
CA ALA A 109 15.27 -16.53 -14.01
C ALA A 109 15.65 -17.25 -12.72
N LEU A 110 15.43 -16.61 -11.56
CA LEU A 110 15.89 -17.08 -10.26
C LEU A 110 14.80 -16.90 -9.19
N PRO A 111 13.63 -17.57 -9.33
CA PRO A 111 12.49 -17.39 -8.42
C PRO A 111 12.84 -17.71 -6.97
N HIS A 112 13.76 -18.66 -6.74
CA HIS A 112 14.24 -18.99 -5.40
C HIS A 112 15.00 -17.82 -4.75
N VAL A 113 15.92 -17.18 -5.49
CA VAL A 113 16.69 -16.04 -5.00
C VAL A 113 15.77 -14.84 -4.77
N TYR A 114 14.83 -14.63 -5.68
CA TYR A 114 13.79 -13.62 -5.51
C TYR A 114 13.01 -13.85 -4.22
N TRP A 115 12.53 -15.07 -3.96
CA TRP A 115 11.72 -15.38 -2.78
C TRP A 115 12.47 -15.12 -1.47
N GLN A 116 13.74 -15.52 -1.39
CA GLN A 116 14.60 -15.27 -0.22
C GLN A 116 14.80 -13.76 0.05
N ASN A 117 14.81 -12.95 -1.01
CA ASN A 117 15.07 -11.51 -0.94
C ASN A 117 13.81 -10.64 -1.09
N ARG A 118 12.64 -11.26 -1.28
CA ARG A 118 11.37 -10.60 -1.62
C ARG A 118 11.01 -9.49 -0.63
N ARG A 119 11.23 -9.75 0.67
CA ARG A 119 10.86 -8.85 1.78
C ARG A 119 11.54 -7.48 1.72
N TRP A 120 12.76 -7.39 1.20
CA TRP A 120 13.47 -6.11 1.07
C TRP A 120 13.48 -5.61 -0.38
N LEU A 121 13.53 -6.52 -1.34
CA LEU A 121 13.60 -6.17 -2.76
C LEU A 121 12.31 -5.49 -3.24
N LEU A 122 11.12 -5.95 -2.80
CA LEU A 122 9.86 -5.31 -3.16
C LEU A 122 9.72 -3.87 -2.58
N PRO A 123 9.93 -3.60 -1.28
CA PRO A 123 9.92 -2.23 -0.77
C PRO A 123 10.94 -1.32 -1.46
N CYS A 124 12.17 -1.79 -1.68
CA CYS A 124 13.21 -1.01 -2.34
C CYS A 124 12.81 -0.64 -3.77
N THR A 125 12.36 -1.61 -4.57
CA THR A 125 11.92 -1.36 -5.95
C THR A 125 10.74 -0.40 -6.01
N ARG A 126 9.78 -0.49 -5.07
CA ARG A 126 8.69 0.47 -4.95
C ARG A 126 9.18 1.87 -4.58
N LEU A 127 10.06 2.03 -3.59
CA LEU A 127 10.61 3.33 -3.22
C LEU A 127 11.32 3.99 -4.40
N LEU A 128 12.15 3.24 -5.11
CA LEU A 128 12.83 3.70 -6.33
C LEU A 128 11.86 4.09 -7.45
N ALA A 129 10.73 3.39 -7.57
CA ALA A 129 9.71 3.74 -8.56
C ALA A 129 9.05 5.09 -8.27
N PHE A 130 8.77 5.35 -6.99
CA PHE A 130 8.14 6.59 -6.56
C PHE A 130 9.14 7.72 -6.32
N SER A 131 10.45 7.44 -6.29
CA SER A 131 11.49 8.47 -6.20
C SER A 131 11.67 9.27 -7.49
N ILE A 132 10.97 8.92 -8.58
CA ILE A 132 10.97 9.75 -9.79
C ILE A 132 10.47 11.15 -9.42
N ASN A 133 11.36 12.13 -9.57
CA ASN A 133 11.25 13.53 -9.14
C ASN A 133 10.00 14.29 -9.69
N THR A 134 9.24 13.65 -10.58
CA THR A 134 7.94 14.13 -11.05
C THR A 134 6.89 14.24 -9.94
N ALA A 135 7.08 13.61 -8.78
CA ALA A 135 6.14 13.73 -7.65
C ALA A 135 6.10 15.15 -7.05
N TRP A 136 7.23 15.88 -7.16
CA TRP A 136 7.42 17.19 -6.53
C TRP A 136 6.95 18.34 -7.42
N GLN A 137 6.65 18.08 -8.70
CA GLN A 137 6.23 19.10 -9.65
C GLN A 137 4.71 19.08 -9.82
N THR A 138 4.07 20.20 -9.53
CA THR A 138 2.69 20.45 -9.94
C THR A 138 2.63 20.83 -11.42
N GLY A 139 1.49 20.59 -12.07
CA GLY A 139 1.29 20.89 -13.49
C GLY A 139 1.90 19.86 -14.46
N VAL A 140 2.36 18.70 -13.99
CA VAL A 140 2.87 17.62 -14.84
C VAL A 140 2.34 16.24 -14.43
N GLY A 141 2.11 15.38 -15.42
CA GLY A 141 1.65 14.00 -15.19
C GLY A 141 0.29 13.93 -14.49
N THR A 142 0.20 13.15 -13.42
CA THR A 142 -1.06 12.94 -12.67
C THR A 142 -1.53 14.19 -11.94
N SER A 143 -0.65 15.14 -11.60
CA SER A 143 -1.03 16.37 -10.89
C SER A 143 -1.84 17.33 -11.77
N LEU A 144 -1.82 17.18 -13.10
CA LEU A 144 -2.68 17.92 -14.02
C LEU A 144 -4.17 17.72 -13.76
N VAL A 145 -4.54 16.60 -13.13
CA VAL A 145 -5.93 16.33 -12.74
C VAL A 145 -6.42 17.32 -11.67
N LEU A 146 -5.50 17.90 -10.88
CA LEU A 146 -5.79 18.93 -9.87
C LEU A 146 -5.98 20.34 -10.47
N GLU A 147 -5.71 20.53 -11.77
CA GLU A 147 -5.93 21.82 -12.44
C GLU A 147 -7.39 22.02 -12.89
N ARG A 148 -8.25 21.01 -12.67
CA ARG A 148 -9.69 21.12 -12.92
C ARG A 148 -10.38 21.78 -11.73
N ALA A 149 -11.34 22.67 -12.01
CA ALA A 149 -12.17 23.27 -10.95
C ALA A 149 -13.04 22.20 -10.25
N ALA A 150 -13.43 22.52 -9.01
CA ALA A 150 -14.27 21.63 -8.21
C ALA A 150 -15.66 21.46 -8.82
N GLN A 151 -16.28 20.30 -8.60
CA GLN A 151 -17.61 19.98 -9.13
C GLN A 151 -18.68 20.04 -8.05
N LEU A 152 -19.85 20.57 -8.42
CA LEU A 152 -21.04 20.65 -7.58
C LEU A 152 -21.71 19.27 -7.38
N GLY A 153 -22.40 19.11 -6.25
CA GLY A 153 -23.15 17.91 -5.88
C GLY A 153 -22.30 16.75 -5.37
N VAL A 154 -22.96 15.74 -4.78
CA VAL A 154 -22.31 14.57 -4.13
C VAL A 154 -21.42 13.79 -5.10
N LYS A 155 -21.88 13.56 -6.34
CA LYS A 155 -21.05 12.91 -7.38
C LYS A 155 -19.79 13.73 -7.68
N GLY A 156 -19.90 15.06 -7.66
CA GLY A 156 -18.78 15.98 -7.80
C GLY A 156 -17.80 15.87 -6.65
N VAL A 157 -18.27 15.78 -5.40
CA VAL A 157 -17.44 15.54 -4.21
C VAL A 157 -16.61 14.27 -4.36
N VAL A 158 -17.26 13.14 -4.65
CA VAL A 158 -16.56 11.85 -4.81
C VAL A 158 -15.55 11.93 -5.96
N GLY A 159 -15.92 12.57 -7.06
CA GLY A 159 -15.03 12.82 -8.19
C GLY A 159 -13.80 13.64 -7.79
N ASP A 160 -13.99 14.73 -7.06
CA ASP A 160 -12.91 15.62 -6.61
C ASP A 160 -11.98 14.92 -5.61
N VAL A 161 -12.51 14.08 -4.73
CA VAL A 161 -11.71 13.28 -3.78
C VAL A 161 -10.84 12.25 -4.52
N LEU A 162 -11.43 11.53 -5.49
CA LEU A 162 -10.68 10.60 -6.33
C LEU A 162 -9.61 11.34 -7.15
N ARG A 163 -9.91 12.55 -7.63
CA ARG A 163 -8.93 13.41 -8.32
C ARG A 163 -7.80 13.85 -7.40
N VAL A 164 -8.09 14.24 -6.17
CA VAL A 164 -7.07 14.56 -5.16
C VAL A 164 -6.18 13.34 -4.92
N ALA A 165 -6.77 12.18 -4.66
CA ALA A 165 -6.05 10.94 -4.40
C ALA A 165 -5.19 10.46 -5.57
N ALA A 166 -5.68 10.62 -6.80
CA ALA A 166 -4.92 10.32 -8.02
C ALA A 166 -3.82 11.37 -8.27
N GLY A 167 -4.13 12.66 -8.06
CA GLY A 167 -3.24 13.78 -8.30
C GLY A 167 -2.00 13.76 -7.40
N ILE A 168 -2.18 13.41 -6.13
CA ILE A 168 -1.08 13.24 -5.16
C ILE A 168 -0.49 11.83 -5.15
N ARG A 169 -0.92 10.96 -6.06
CA ARG A 169 -0.45 9.57 -6.24
C ARG A 169 -0.73 8.63 -5.07
N SER A 170 -1.58 8.99 -4.11
CA SER A 170 -1.97 8.08 -3.02
C SER A 170 -2.68 6.82 -3.53
N MET A 171 -3.46 6.94 -4.61
CA MET A 171 -4.18 5.77 -5.17
C MET A 171 -3.24 4.71 -5.72
N SER A 172 -2.17 5.09 -6.44
CA SER A 172 -1.22 4.10 -6.96
C SER A 172 -0.43 3.44 -5.83
N ILE A 173 -0.05 4.20 -4.80
CA ILE A 173 0.62 3.68 -3.60
C ILE A 173 -0.28 2.68 -2.84
N LEU A 174 -1.56 3.01 -2.68
CA LEU A 174 -2.55 2.15 -2.06
C LEU A 174 -2.75 0.85 -2.86
N LEU A 175 -2.99 0.95 -4.17
CA LEU A 175 -3.21 -0.20 -5.05
C LEU A 175 -2.03 -1.17 -5.03
N VAL A 176 -0.80 -0.65 -5.10
CA VAL A 176 0.40 -1.50 -5.01
C VAL A 176 0.38 -2.33 -3.72
N THR A 177 -0.02 -1.74 -2.60
CA THR A 177 -0.07 -2.48 -1.33
C THR A 177 -1.17 -3.54 -1.30
N ILE A 178 -2.31 -3.28 -1.92
CA ILE A 178 -3.41 -4.25 -2.05
C ILE A 178 -2.96 -5.47 -2.84
N PHE A 179 -2.29 -5.26 -3.98
CA PHE A 179 -1.90 -6.37 -4.86
C PHE A 179 -0.68 -7.13 -4.39
N THR A 180 0.20 -6.48 -3.64
CA THR A 180 1.49 -7.05 -3.24
C THR A 180 1.70 -6.85 -1.74
N PRO A 181 0.97 -7.62 -0.91
CA PRO A 181 0.96 -7.45 0.54
C PRO A 181 2.35 -7.71 1.12
N LEU A 182 2.72 -6.87 2.07
CA LEU A 182 3.98 -6.93 2.81
C LEU A 182 3.68 -7.18 4.29
N PRO A 183 4.64 -7.71 5.07
CA PRO A 183 4.51 -7.77 6.52
C PRO A 183 4.19 -6.37 7.11
N PRO A 184 3.40 -6.27 8.20
CA PRO A 184 2.96 -4.99 8.75
C PRO A 184 4.06 -3.98 9.04
N ALA A 185 5.21 -4.42 9.59
CA ALA A 185 6.33 -3.54 9.88
C ALA A 185 6.99 -3.02 8.60
N ALA A 186 7.15 -3.88 7.58
CA ALA A 186 7.66 -3.47 6.28
C ALA A 186 6.71 -2.49 5.58
N THR A 187 5.39 -2.75 5.66
CA THR A 187 4.34 -1.85 5.17
C THR A 187 4.43 -0.49 5.85
N PHE A 188 4.52 -0.46 7.19
CA PHE A 188 4.64 0.78 7.96
C PHE A 188 5.85 1.60 7.53
N VAL A 189 7.04 0.99 7.48
CA VAL A 189 8.28 1.68 7.08
C VAL A 189 8.20 2.19 5.64
N LEU A 190 7.69 1.37 4.71
CA LEU A 190 7.55 1.74 3.31
C LEU A 190 6.62 2.95 3.13
N HIS A 191 5.45 2.94 3.77
CA HIS A 191 4.48 4.04 3.64
C HIS A 191 4.88 5.29 4.43
N LEU A 192 5.60 5.12 5.54
CA LEU A 192 6.22 6.24 6.25
C LEU A 192 7.25 6.94 5.36
N ALA A 193 8.02 6.19 4.56
CA ALA A 193 8.93 6.76 3.59
C ALA A 193 8.22 7.43 2.39
N PHE A 194 7.03 6.96 1.99
CA PHE A 194 6.24 7.62 0.95
C PHE A 194 5.65 8.97 1.36
N LEU A 195 5.37 9.20 2.65
CA LEU A 195 4.82 10.47 3.13
C LEU A 195 5.69 11.68 2.72
N PRO A 196 6.99 11.77 3.06
CA PRO A 196 7.83 12.88 2.64
C PRO A 196 8.06 12.90 1.11
N MET A 197 8.07 11.74 0.45
CA MET A 197 8.24 11.68 -1.02
C MET A 197 7.03 12.20 -1.79
N THR A 198 5.86 12.22 -1.16
CA THR A 198 4.61 12.75 -1.72
C THR A 198 4.18 14.06 -1.05
N SER A 199 4.97 14.59 -0.12
CA SER A 199 4.64 15.85 0.55
C SER A 199 5.04 17.03 -0.33
N ASN A 200 4.09 17.57 -1.09
CA ASN A 200 4.21 18.87 -1.73
C ASN A 200 2.97 19.71 -1.44
N ALA A 201 2.66 19.88 -0.15
CA ALA A 201 1.45 20.57 0.27
C ALA A 201 1.35 21.98 -0.30
N ARG A 202 2.47 22.72 -0.36
CA ARG A 202 2.50 24.06 -0.96
C ARG A 202 2.10 24.05 -2.44
N GLY A 203 2.67 23.14 -3.22
CA GLY A 203 2.33 23.00 -4.63
C GLY A 203 0.87 22.58 -4.82
N TYR A 204 0.42 21.56 -4.09
CA TYR A 204 -0.95 21.06 -4.23
C TYR A 204 -2.01 22.09 -3.79
N CYS A 205 -1.76 22.84 -2.72
CA CYS A 205 -2.68 23.91 -2.29
C CYS A 205 -2.76 25.09 -3.26
N ALA A 206 -1.76 25.29 -4.11
CA ALA A 206 -1.77 26.31 -5.15
C ALA A 206 -2.54 25.88 -6.43
N THR A 207 -2.94 24.61 -6.54
CA THR A 207 -3.68 24.11 -7.71
C THR A 207 -5.09 24.68 -7.78
N ARG A 208 -5.66 24.72 -8.99
CA ARG A 208 -7.02 25.24 -9.19
C ARG A 208 -8.09 24.50 -8.40
N LEU A 209 -7.99 23.17 -8.28
CA LEU A 209 -8.96 22.37 -7.51
C LEU A 209 -8.95 22.74 -6.02
N MET A 210 -7.77 22.92 -5.42
CA MET A 210 -7.62 23.15 -3.97
C MET A 210 -7.86 24.60 -3.57
N SER A 211 -7.58 25.55 -4.48
CA SER A 211 -7.85 26.98 -4.29
C SER A 211 -9.27 27.40 -4.66
N ASP A 212 -10.06 26.51 -5.25
CA ASP A 212 -11.46 26.77 -5.56
C ASP A 212 -12.28 27.06 -4.28
N PRO A 213 -13.10 28.13 -4.24
CA PRO A 213 -13.84 28.51 -3.04
C PRO A 213 -14.76 27.40 -2.52
N LEU A 214 -15.29 26.57 -3.41
CA LEU A 214 -16.12 25.43 -3.01
C LEU A 214 -15.26 24.37 -2.32
N SER A 215 -14.09 24.02 -2.85
CA SER A 215 -13.15 23.11 -2.17
C SER A 215 -12.68 23.63 -0.81
N VAL A 216 -12.39 24.92 -0.70
CA VAL A 216 -12.02 25.56 0.57
C VAL A 216 -13.15 25.41 1.59
N ARG A 217 -14.40 25.68 1.21
CA ARG A 217 -15.55 25.49 2.09
C ARG A 217 -15.69 24.02 2.53
N ARG A 218 -15.49 23.07 1.61
CA ARG A 218 -15.51 21.63 1.92
C ARG A 218 -14.41 21.24 2.90
N GLN A 219 -13.20 21.77 2.73
CA GLN A 219 -12.05 21.51 3.62
C GLN A 219 -12.28 22.07 5.02
N VAL A 220 -12.87 23.26 5.15
CA VAL A 220 -13.24 23.85 6.45
C VAL A 220 -14.28 22.98 7.15
N ASN A 221 -15.31 22.54 6.42
CA ASN A 221 -16.32 21.63 6.97
C ASN A 221 -15.71 20.29 7.40
N ALA A 222 -14.82 19.73 6.58
CA ALA A 222 -14.10 18.49 6.89
C ALA A 222 -13.22 18.64 8.14
N ALA A 223 -12.51 19.77 8.27
CA ALA A 223 -11.70 20.06 9.45
C ALA A 223 -12.57 20.17 10.70
N ALA A 224 -13.67 20.94 10.65
CA ALA A 224 -14.60 21.05 11.77
C ALA A 224 -15.22 19.69 12.16
N ALA A 225 -15.54 18.86 11.17
CA ALA A 225 -16.02 17.50 11.39
C ALA A 225 -14.97 16.61 12.06
N LEU A 226 -13.69 16.72 11.67
CA LEU A 226 -12.59 15.99 12.31
C LEU A 226 -12.34 16.47 13.74
N ASP A 227 -12.44 17.77 13.99
CA ASP A 227 -12.32 18.35 15.34
C ASP A 227 -13.42 17.80 16.25
N LEU A 228 -14.69 17.83 15.79
CA LEU A 228 -15.81 17.19 16.48
C LEU A 228 -15.60 15.69 16.64
N ALA A 229 -15.04 15.04 15.63
CA ALA A 229 -14.81 13.61 15.67
C ALA A 229 -13.76 13.23 16.72
N SER A 230 -12.79 14.09 16.98
CA SER A 230 -11.76 13.83 17.98
C SER A 230 -12.26 13.93 19.42
N LEU A 231 -13.43 14.54 19.66
CA LEU A 231 -13.93 14.82 21.02
C LEU A 231 -14.07 13.59 21.94
N PRO A 232 -14.58 12.43 21.49
CA PRO A 232 -14.64 11.24 22.33
C PRO A 232 -13.26 10.74 22.75
N LEU A 233 -12.25 10.84 21.86
CA LEU A 233 -10.87 10.49 22.19
C LEU A 233 -10.27 11.47 23.21
N VAL A 234 -10.52 12.77 23.02
CA VAL A 234 -10.11 13.83 23.94
C VAL A 234 -10.75 13.62 25.33
N ALA A 235 -12.03 13.26 25.39
CA ALA A 235 -12.74 13.00 26.64
C ALA A 235 -12.17 11.80 27.43
N LEU A 236 -11.52 10.84 26.75
CA LEU A 236 -10.87 9.69 27.38
C LEU A 236 -9.44 10.02 27.87
N MET A 237 -8.87 11.16 27.48
CA MET A 237 -7.52 11.57 27.87
C MET A 237 -7.57 12.67 28.93
N PRO A 238 -7.24 12.39 30.21
CA PRO A 238 -7.35 13.36 31.30
C PRO A 238 -6.43 14.59 31.13
N VAL A 239 -5.44 14.53 30.23
CA VAL A 239 -4.47 15.60 29.95
C VAL A 239 -5.00 16.63 28.94
N ALA A 240 -6.02 16.28 28.14
CA ALA A 240 -6.42 17.10 26.98
C ALA A 240 -7.33 18.30 27.34
N ALA A 241 -7.89 18.34 28.55
CA ALA A 241 -8.77 19.42 29.00
C ALA A 241 -8.09 20.81 29.00
N GLY A 242 -6.76 20.88 29.11
CA GLY A 242 -6.00 22.13 29.07
C GLY A 242 -5.80 22.72 27.67
N LEU A 243 -5.95 21.92 26.60
CA LEU A 243 -5.63 22.33 25.22
C LEU A 243 -6.84 22.90 24.46
N ILE A 244 -8.06 22.72 24.97
CA ILE A 244 -9.31 23.11 24.27
C ILE A 244 -9.52 24.63 24.24
N ASN A 245 -8.85 25.40 25.10
CA ASN A 245 -9.07 26.83 25.26
C ASN A 245 -8.17 27.72 24.39
N THR A 246 -7.33 27.17 23.51
CA THR A 246 -6.55 28.01 22.58
C THR A 246 -7.45 28.51 21.46
N PRO A 247 -7.65 29.84 21.32
CA PRO A 247 -8.48 30.40 20.26
C PRO A 247 -7.93 29.99 18.90
N GLN A 248 -8.72 29.21 18.16
CA GLN A 248 -8.39 28.71 16.84
C GLN A 248 -8.41 29.87 15.86
N ALA A 249 -7.25 30.48 15.62
CA ALA A 249 -7.11 31.59 14.68
C ALA A 249 -7.56 31.12 13.28
N ALA A 250 -8.59 31.76 12.74
CA ALA A 250 -9.30 31.43 11.51
C ALA A 250 -8.48 31.72 10.23
N ALA A 251 -7.24 31.23 10.14
CA ALA A 251 -6.45 31.32 8.91
C ALA A 251 -6.84 30.17 7.96
N SER A 252 -7.13 30.48 6.70
CA SER A 252 -7.52 29.51 5.67
C SER A 252 -6.33 28.74 5.05
N ALA A 253 -5.14 29.34 5.03
CA ALA A 253 -3.91 28.70 4.55
C ALA A 253 -3.50 27.42 5.32
N PRO A 254 -3.57 27.36 6.67
CA PRO A 254 -3.28 26.11 7.39
C PRO A 254 -4.32 25.01 7.13
N THR A 255 -5.55 25.34 6.74
CA THR A 255 -6.62 24.34 6.53
C THR A 255 -6.32 23.41 5.35
N CYS A 256 -5.85 23.93 4.22
CA CYS A 256 -5.48 23.10 3.07
C CYS A 256 -4.31 22.16 3.41
N HIS A 257 -3.28 22.68 4.07
CA HIS A 257 -2.13 21.87 4.47
C HIS A 257 -2.53 20.76 5.45
N ALA A 258 -3.33 21.09 6.47
CA ALA A 258 -3.80 20.13 7.46
C ALA A 258 -4.67 19.03 6.84
N THR A 259 -5.65 19.41 6.01
CA THR A 259 -6.54 18.45 5.34
C THR A 259 -5.78 17.53 4.39
N LEU A 260 -4.83 18.06 3.62
CA LEU A 260 -3.99 17.25 2.73
C LEU A 260 -3.09 16.30 3.52
N THR A 261 -2.45 16.76 4.59
CA THR A 261 -1.59 15.93 5.44
C THR A 261 -2.39 14.81 6.08
N PHE A 262 -3.58 15.13 6.60
CA PHE A 262 -4.50 14.13 7.16
C PHE A 262 -4.89 13.08 6.11
N PHE A 263 -5.26 13.52 4.91
CA PHE A 263 -5.62 12.65 3.80
C PHE A 263 -4.46 11.75 3.36
N GLN A 264 -3.24 12.29 3.31
CA GLN A 264 -2.03 11.52 3.03
C GLN A 264 -1.78 10.47 4.12
N ILE A 265 -1.80 10.84 5.40
CA ILE A 265 -1.63 9.90 6.51
C ILE A 265 -2.68 8.78 6.44
N LEU A 266 -3.94 9.13 6.15
CA LEU A 266 -5.01 8.15 6.08
C LEU A 266 -4.82 7.16 4.91
N ILE A 267 -4.66 7.67 3.68
CA ILE A 267 -4.65 6.84 2.47
C ILE A 267 -3.30 6.18 2.22
N ILE A 268 -2.19 6.89 2.49
CA ILE A 268 -0.85 6.38 2.27
C ILE A 268 -0.44 5.50 3.46
N LEU A 269 -0.70 5.87 4.71
CA LEU A 269 -0.16 5.12 5.85
C LEU A 269 -1.20 4.23 6.52
N ALA A 270 -2.32 4.78 6.98
CA ALA A 270 -3.24 4.08 7.87
C ALA A 270 -3.99 2.94 7.17
N ILE A 271 -4.62 3.20 6.01
CA ILE A 271 -5.36 2.18 5.26
C ILE A 271 -4.46 1.01 4.83
N PRO A 272 -3.29 1.23 4.19
CA PRO A 272 -2.41 0.14 3.80
C PRO A 272 -1.88 -0.65 5.00
N LEU A 273 -1.57 0.02 6.12
CA LEU A 273 -1.15 -0.66 7.34
C LEU A 273 -2.26 -1.58 7.88
N LEU A 274 -3.49 -1.09 7.98
CA LEU A 274 -4.64 -1.88 8.45
C LEU A 274 -4.92 -3.07 7.53
N LEU A 275 -4.88 -2.84 6.22
CA LEU A 275 -5.00 -3.92 5.23
C LEU A 275 -3.88 -4.95 5.38
N SER A 276 -2.63 -4.51 5.58
CA SER A 276 -1.51 -5.42 5.82
C SER A 276 -1.70 -6.22 7.09
N VAL A 277 -2.14 -5.61 8.20
CA VAL A 277 -2.39 -6.32 9.45
C VAL A 277 -3.50 -7.35 9.29
N TYR A 278 -4.59 -6.99 8.61
CA TYR A 278 -5.73 -7.88 8.42
C TYR A 278 -5.43 -9.04 7.48
N SER A 279 -4.63 -8.79 6.44
CA SER A 279 -4.19 -9.82 5.48
C SER A 279 -2.97 -10.59 5.94
N TRP A 280 -2.25 -10.10 6.97
CA TRP A 280 -1.03 -10.73 7.45
C TRP A 280 -1.37 -12.04 8.14
N ARG A 281 -0.93 -13.12 7.51
CA ARG A 281 -0.78 -14.41 8.16
C ARG A 281 0.70 -14.53 8.48
N PRO A 282 1.10 -14.74 9.75
CA PRO A 282 2.48 -15.07 10.03
C PRO A 282 2.81 -16.26 9.15
N GLU A 283 3.74 -16.06 8.20
CA GLU A 283 4.14 -17.10 7.26
C GLU A 283 4.44 -18.34 8.11
N LEU A 284 3.57 -19.35 7.99
CA LEU A 284 3.96 -20.72 8.24
C LEU A 284 5.04 -20.93 7.18
N ALA A 285 6.27 -20.53 7.52
CA ALA A 285 7.41 -20.51 6.61
C ALA A 285 7.31 -21.81 5.84
N CYS A 286 7.09 -21.75 4.51
CA CYS A 286 6.89 -22.94 3.68
C CYS A 286 8.02 -23.85 4.05
N SER A 287 7.71 -24.83 4.91
CA SER A 287 8.76 -25.41 5.72
C SER A 287 9.46 -26.30 4.73
N ASP A 288 10.72 -25.97 4.44
CA ASP A 288 11.64 -26.83 3.72
C ASP A 288 11.84 -28.08 4.58
N SER A 289 10.81 -28.90 4.64
CA SER A 289 10.59 -29.99 5.60
C SER A 289 11.44 -31.21 5.25
N GLY A 290 12.45 -31.05 4.41
CA GLY A 290 13.35 -32.11 3.99
C GLY A 290 14.83 -31.71 3.84
N GLY A 291 15.19 -30.45 4.07
CA GLY A 291 16.60 -30.02 4.00
C GLY A 291 17.26 -30.13 5.37
N THR A 292 18.14 -31.12 5.56
CA THR A 292 19.05 -31.11 6.71
C THR A 292 19.74 -29.74 6.76
N PRO A 293 19.71 -29.03 7.90
CA PRO A 293 20.21 -27.67 8.00
C PRO A 293 21.69 -27.67 7.61
N SER A 294 21.97 -27.17 6.40
CA SER A 294 23.34 -26.87 6.01
C SER A 294 23.81 -25.75 6.93
N GLU A 295 24.82 -26.04 7.75
CA GLU A 295 25.41 -25.20 8.79
C GLU A 295 26.09 -23.92 8.25
N SER A 296 25.61 -23.34 7.15
CA SER A 296 26.00 -21.99 6.78
C SER A 296 25.41 -21.04 7.83
N THR A 297 26.21 -20.69 8.83
CA THR A 297 25.79 -19.85 9.95
C THR A 297 25.37 -18.49 9.38
N PRO A 298 24.06 -18.16 9.36
CA PRO A 298 23.67 -16.84 8.90
C PRO A 298 24.30 -15.83 9.84
N GLY A 299 24.96 -14.80 9.28
CA GLY A 299 25.62 -13.77 10.09
C GLY A 299 24.68 -13.27 11.18
N LYS A 300 25.16 -13.20 12.42
CA LYS A 300 24.38 -12.88 13.63
C LYS A 300 23.40 -11.71 13.41
N LEU A 301 23.83 -10.70 12.67
CA LEU A 301 23.06 -9.51 12.34
C LEU A 301 21.78 -9.80 11.52
N ARG A 302 21.83 -10.70 10.53
CA ARG A 302 20.63 -11.10 9.75
C ARG A 302 19.61 -11.80 10.64
N SER A 303 20.08 -12.68 11.54
CA SER A 303 19.19 -13.38 12.47
C SER A 303 18.51 -12.44 13.47
N LEU A 304 19.24 -11.43 13.97
CA LEU A 304 18.70 -10.39 14.86
C LEU A 304 17.69 -9.52 14.13
N ALA A 305 18.00 -9.06 12.91
CA ALA A 305 17.07 -8.27 12.10
C ALA A 305 15.78 -9.04 11.79
N ALA A 306 15.88 -10.33 11.43
CA ALA A 306 14.72 -11.18 11.19
C ALA A 306 13.84 -11.35 12.44
N ARG A 307 14.46 -11.57 13.61
CA ARG A 307 13.74 -11.68 14.90
C ARG A 307 13.07 -10.36 15.28
N ALA A 308 13.77 -9.23 15.13
CA ALA A 308 13.22 -7.91 15.41
C ALA A 308 12.04 -7.59 14.50
N GLY A 309 12.15 -7.89 13.19
CA GLY A 309 11.06 -7.75 12.23
C GLY A 309 9.84 -8.59 12.61
N ALA A 310 10.02 -9.89 12.88
CA ALA A 310 8.94 -10.78 13.29
C ALA A 310 8.27 -10.33 14.60
N ALA A 311 9.05 -9.83 15.55
CA ALA A 311 8.54 -9.27 16.81
C ALA A 311 7.73 -7.98 16.56
N ALA A 312 8.20 -7.10 15.66
CA ALA A 312 7.48 -5.88 15.28
C ALA A 312 6.16 -6.19 14.55
N ASP A 313 6.17 -7.12 13.60
CA ASP A 313 4.97 -7.58 12.90
C ASP A 313 3.95 -8.18 13.89
N SER A 314 4.42 -9.04 14.81
CA SER A 314 3.58 -9.63 15.85
C SER A 314 3.03 -8.57 16.81
N GLY A 315 3.83 -7.57 17.16
CA GLY A 315 3.41 -6.44 17.99
C GLY A 315 2.32 -5.62 17.31
N LEU A 316 2.54 -5.20 16.06
CA LEU A 316 1.56 -4.49 15.25
C LEU A 316 0.27 -5.29 15.08
N HIS A 317 0.37 -6.57 14.75
CA HIS A 317 -0.79 -7.44 14.63
C HIS A 317 -1.53 -7.62 15.96
N ARG A 318 -0.84 -7.75 17.09
CA ARG A 318 -1.52 -7.81 18.40
C ARG A 318 -2.19 -6.49 18.78
N LEU A 319 -1.55 -5.35 18.46
CA LEU A 319 -2.10 -4.02 18.71
C LEU A 319 -3.35 -3.76 17.85
N LEU A 320 -3.28 -4.08 16.55
CA LEU A 320 -4.28 -3.69 15.55
C LEU A 320 -5.26 -4.81 15.17
N GLY A 321 -4.82 -6.07 15.13
CA GLY A 321 -5.59 -7.24 14.68
C GLY A 321 -6.03 -8.20 15.80
N GLY A 322 -5.34 -8.23 16.94
CA GLY A 322 -5.64 -9.13 18.06
C GLY A 322 -7.03 -8.89 18.68
N THR A 323 -7.34 -9.65 19.74
CA THR A 323 -8.48 -9.39 20.66
C THR A 323 -8.37 -8.04 21.39
N SER A 324 -7.49 -7.13 20.93
CA SER A 324 -7.41 -5.76 21.38
C SER A 324 -8.79 -5.11 21.31
N ARG A 325 -9.09 -4.39 22.38
CA ARG A 325 -10.43 -3.98 22.81
C ARG A 325 -11.23 -3.40 21.63
N PRO A 326 -12.55 -3.67 21.55
CA PRO A 326 -13.44 -3.09 20.55
C PRO A 326 -13.24 -1.58 20.38
N ALA A 327 -12.78 -0.86 21.41
CA ALA A 327 -12.33 0.52 21.36
C ALA A 327 -11.34 0.87 20.23
N VAL A 328 -10.29 0.09 19.94
CA VAL A 328 -9.32 0.43 18.87
C VAL A 328 -9.95 0.24 17.50
N ARG A 329 -10.71 -0.86 17.33
CA ARG A 329 -11.49 -1.10 16.11
C ARG A 329 -12.57 -0.04 15.93
N CYS A 330 -13.21 0.38 17.01
CA CYS A 330 -14.15 1.48 17.04
C CYS A 330 -13.46 2.78 16.69
N VAL A 331 -12.27 3.11 17.20
CA VAL A 331 -11.54 4.34 16.83
C VAL A 331 -11.14 4.33 15.35
N VAL A 332 -10.64 3.20 14.85
CA VAL A 332 -10.28 3.05 13.43
C VAL A 332 -11.52 3.10 12.54
N ALA A 333 -12.56 2.35 12.87
CA ALA A 333 -13.84 2.37 12.15
C ALA A 333 -14.52 3.72 12.28
N TYR A 334 -14.38 4.40 13.41
CA TYR A 334 -14.90 5.73 13.66
C TYR A 334 -14.15 6.77 12.87
N TYR A 335 -12.82 6.71 12.80
CA TYR A 335 -12.06 7.56 11.89
C TYR A 335 -12.43 7.28 10.44
N ALA A 336 -12.58 6.01 10.05
CA ALA A 336 -13.02 5.64 8.70
C ALA A 336 -14.45 6.12 8.40
N LEU A 337 -15.37 6.01 9.37
CA LEU A 337 -16.75 6.47 9.28
C LEU A 337 -16.85 7.99 9.34
N ALA A 338 -16.03 8.67 10.13
CA ALA A 338 -15.93 10.13 10.17
C ALA A 338 -15.40 10.64 8.83
N ASN A 339 -14.44 9.95 8.23
CA ASN A 339 -14.02 10.20 6.84
C ASN A 339 -15.16 9.95 5.85
N LEU A 340 -15.86 8.82 5.95
CA LEU A 340 -17.02 8.50 5.10
C LEU A 340 -18.16 9.52 5.25
N TRP A 341 -18.37 10.02 6.47
CA TRP A 341 -19.37 11.03 6.81
C TRP A 341 -18.96 12.42 6.30
N ILE A 342 -17.67 12.76 6.39
CA ILE A 342 -17.10 13.93 5.70
C ILE A 342 -17.35 13.82 4.19
N PHE A 343 -17.28 12.62 3.61
CA PHE A 343 -17.61 12.42 2.20
C PHE A 343 -19.12 12.43 1.89
N ALA A 344 -19.99 12.15 2.87
CA ALA A 344 -21.45 12.10 2.70
C ALA A 344 -22.17 13.42 3.08
N GLY A 345 -21.56 14.26 3.92
CA GLY A 345 -22.08 15.56 4.36
C GLY A 345 -21.62 16.76 3.52
N LEU A 346 -20.91 16.51 2.42
CA LEU A 346 -20.47 17.47 1.41
C LEU A 346 -21.28 17.34 0.11
#